data_AF-A0A5C6VTY6-F1
#
_entry.id   AF-A0A5C6VTY6-F1
#
_cell.length_a   1.000
_cell.length_b   1.000
_cell.length_c   1.000
_cell.angle_alpha   90.00
_cell.angle_beta   90.00
_cell.angle_gamma   90.00
#
_symmetry.space_group_name_H-M   'P 1'
#
loop_
_entity.id
_entity.type
_entity.pdbx_description
1 polymer ?
#
loop_
_entity_poly.entity_id
_entity_poly.type
_entity_poly.pdbx_seq_one_letter_code
_entity_poly.pdbx_strand_id
1 'polypeptide(L)'
;MKRIARSEHEMPRVRRSPLSRKTVGGFTLIELLVAIAILAVIAVLSWRGLDQIIRGRQTITNAMEDERVFAQFFDQVRIDVRNSASDDEAGEPAVAVNGNTLQIVRYMRNPGAAPRLVVVRYRIIEGRIVRYASPPLANIGEVRRALGGSENGDWNSVPLIGGVGAISARMYVPKVGWTTQMKDVQAAITENDNNLKVPQLGNAPLPRSVTGLEVSIGANSLARPVTRVFLVGE
;
A
#
# COMPACT_ATOMS: atom_id res chain seq x y z
N MET A 1 95.38 -28.21 73.63
CA MET A 1 94.06 -28.59 74.19
C MET A 1 92.96 -27.76 73.54
N LYS A 2 92.17 -28.34 72.62
CA LYS A 2 90.71 -28.18 72.45
C LYS A 2 90.28 -28.88 71.16
N ARG A 3 89.52 -29.98 71.31
CA ARG A 3 88.74 -30.66 70.25
C ARG A 3 87.53 -29.80 69.92
N ILE A 4 87.19 -29.60 68.64
CA ILE A 4 85.82 -29.26 68.21
C ILE A 4 85.51 -29.97 66.89
N ALA A 5 84.61 -30.95 67.04
CA ALA A 5 83.57 -31.48 66.15
C ALA A 5 83.76 -31.54 64.62
N ARG A 6 83.74 -32.78 64.14
CA ARG A 6 83.42 -33.21 62.77
C ARG A 6 81.89 -33.09 62.57
N SER A 7 81.42 -32.33 61.60
CA SER A 7 80.02 -32.38 61.13
C SER A 7 79.99 -33.02 59.74
N GLU A 8 79.42 -34.21 59.64
CA GLU A 8 79.12 -34.85 58.36
C GLU A 8 77.88 -34.17 57.79
N HIS A 9 78.04 -33.53 56.63
CA HIS A 9 76.95 -32.88 55.90
C HIS A 9 76.40 -33.88 54.89
N GLU A 10 75.39 -34.65 55.28
CA GLU A 10 74.62 -35.49 54.36
C GLU A 10 73.83 -34.61 53.39
N MET A 11 74.09 -34.78 52.09
CA MET A 11 73.34 -34.11 51.03
C MET A 11 71.88 -34.61 50.96
N PRO A 12 70.88 -33.72 50.91
CA PRO A 12 69.53 -34.14 50.55
C PRO A 12 69.46 -34.46 49.05
N ARG A 13 69.19 -35.74 48.71
CA ARG A 13 68.81 -36.15 47.36
C ARG A 13 67.46 -35.53 47.00
N VAL A 14 67.47 -34.49 46.18
CA VAL A 14 66.27 -33.92 45.54
C VAL A 14 65.63 -34.99 44.65
N ARG A 15 64.56 -35.64 45.12
CA ARG A 15 63.68 -36.46 44.27
C ARG A 15 62.95 -35.53 43.32
N ARG A 16 63.40 -35.45 42.07
CA ARG A 16 62.65 -34.80 40.99
C ARG A 16 61.44 -35.68 40.65
N SER A 17 60.25 -35.22 41.03
CA SER A 17 58.99 -35.76 40.52
C SER A 17 58.93 -35.56 39.00
N PRO A 18 58.58 -36.60 38.20
CA PRO A 18 58.44 -36.43 36.77
C PRO A 18 57.26 -35.50 36.52
N LEU A 19 57.52 -34.35 35.89
CA LEU A 19 56.48 -33.55 35.26
C LEU A 19 55.78 -34.48 34.27
N SER A 20 54.51 -34.79 34.53
CA SER A 20 53.63 -35.44 33.57
C SER A 20 53.64 -34.59 32.31
N ARG A 21 54.47 -34.98 31.35
CA ARG A 21 54.55 -34.38 30.02
C ARG A 21 53.19 -34.65 29.41
N LYS A 22 52.26 -33.69 29.49
CA LYS A 22 51.06 -33.70 28.65
C LYS A 22 51.60 -33.83 27.23
N THR A 23 51.43 -34.99 26.65
CA THR A 23 51.68 -35.23 25.24
C THR A 23 50.83 -34.20 24.52
N VAL A 24 51.49 -33.21 23.92
CA VAL A 24 50.85 -32.36 22.92
C VAL A 24 50.51 -33.32 21.78
N GLY A 25 49.25 -33.72 21.69
CA GLY A 25 48.78 -34.57 20.61
C GLY A 25 49.11 -33.89 19.29
N GLY A 26 49.92 -34.56 18.47
CA GLY A 26 50.27 -34.06 17.15
C GLY A 26 49.02 -34.04 16.26
N PHE A 27 48.75 -32.88 15.67
CA PHE A 27 47.65 -32.67 14.73
C PHE A 27 47.89 -33.53 13.49
N THR A 28 47.08 -34.56 13.29
CA THR A 28 47.23 -35.48 12.18
C THR A 28 46.74 -34.83 10.88
N LEU A 29 47.34 -35.21 9.74
CA LEU A 29 46.89 -34.74 8.42
C LEU A 29 45.39 -34.98 8.21
N ILE A 30 44.89 -36.10 8.76
CA ILE A 30 43.49 -36.50 8.66
C ILE A 30 42.57 -35.57 9.48
N GLU A 31 43.00 -35.08 10.65
CA GLU A 31 42.24 -34.07 11.41
C GLU A 31 42.13 -32.75 10.65
N LEU A 32 43.20 -32.31 9.98
CA LEU A 32 43.15 -31.11 9.14
C LEU A 32 42.19 -31.31 7.97
N LEU A 33 42.26 -32.47 7.29
CA LEU A 33 41.41 -32.83 6.16
C LEU A 33 39.93 -32.88 6.55
N VAL A 34 39.62 -33.50 7.68
CA VAL A 34 38.24 -33.55 8.20
C VAL A 34 37.78 -32.15 8.61
N ALA A 35 38.63 -31.35 9.26
CA ALA A 35 38.29 -29.98 9.65
C ALA A 35 37.96 -29.10 8.44
N ILE A 36 38.79 -29.12 7.38
CA ILE A 36 38.52 -28.33 6.17
C ILE A 36 37.28 -28.84 5.42
N ALA A 37 37.02 -30.15 5.42
CA ALA A 37 35.83 -30.72 4.79
C ALA A 37 34.55 -30.29 5.52
N ILE A 38 34.53 -30.34 6.85
CA ILE A 38 33.40 -29.87 7.66
C ILE A 38 33.20 -28.36 7.48
N LEU A 39 34.29 -27.58 7.53
CA LEU A 39 34.23 -26.13 7.30
C LEU A 39 33.68 -25.79 5.91
N ALA A 40 34.09 -26.54 4.87
CA ALA A 40 33.57 -26.35 3.52
C ALA A 40 32.06 -26.61 3.43
N VAL A 41 31.57 -27.68 4.06
CA VAL A 41 30.12 -27.99 4.10
C VAL A 41 29.36 -26.90 4.86
N ILE A 42 29.84 -26.51 6.04
CA ILE A 42 29.22 -25.45 6.84
C ILE A 42 29.19 -24.13 6.07
N ALA A 43 30.28 -23.77 5.38
CA ALA A 43 30.34 -22.55 4.57
C ALA A 43 29.30 -22.55 3.44
N VAL A 44 29.15 -23.65 2.71
CA VAL A 44 28.14 -23.77 1.63
C VAL A 44 26.72 -23.70 2.19
N LEU A 45 26.44 -24.39 3.30
CA LEU A 45 25.13 -24.33 3.95
C LEU A 45 24.84 -22.93 4.52
N SER A 46 25.84 -22.25 5.07
CA SER A 46 25.71 -20.91 5.64
C SER A 46 25.45 -19.87 4.55
N TRP A 47 26.15 -19.98 3.41
CA TRP A 47 25.90 -19.13 2.24
C TRP A 47 24.50 -19.36 1.68
N ARG A 48 24.06 -20.63 1.57
CA ARG A 48 22.71 -20.94 1.10
C ARG A 48 21.63 -20.49 2.09
N GLY A 49 21.84 -20.62 3.39
CA GLY A 49 20.92 -20.14 4.41
C GLY A 49 20.78 -18.62 4.39
N LEU A 50 21.90 -17.90 4.31
CA LEU A 50 21.92 -16.45 4.20
C LEU A 50 21.22 -15.96 2.93
N ASP A 51 21.48 -16.60 1.79
CA ASP A 51 20.90 -16.26 0.48
C ASP A 51 19.38 -16.51 0.45
N GLN A 52 18.88 -17.56 1.09
CA GLN A 52 17.44 -17.77 1.29
C GLN A 52 16.81 -16.69 2.18
N ILE A 53 17.48 -16.28 3.27
CA ILE A 53 16.97 -15.22 4.16
C ILE A 53 16.96 -13.87 3.46
N ILE A 54 18.00 -13.52 2.70
CA ILE A 54 18.09 -12.26 1.94
C ILE A 54 16.98 -12.20 0.89
N ARG A 55 16.78 -13.28 0.10
CA ARG A 55 15.68 -13.35 -0.86
C ARG A 55 14.31 -13.25 -0.19
N GLY A 56 14.09 -13.98 0.90
CA GLY A 56 12.84 -13.93 1.66
C GLY A 56 12.54 -12.54 2.20
N ARG A 57 13.54 -11.84 2.75
CA ARG A 57 13.41 -10.45 3.19
C ARG A 57 13.07 -9.51 2.03
N GLN A 58 13.75 -9.64 0.89
CA GLN A 58 13.46 -8.79 -0.27
C GLN A 58 12.03 -8.99 -0.79
N THR A 59 11.54 -10.23 -0.86
CA THR A 59 10.16 -10.53 -1.26
C THR A 59 9.14 -9.92 -0.29
N ILE A 60 9.40 -10.02 1.02
CA ILE A 60 8.52 -9.45 2.04
C ILE A 60 8.53 -7.91 1.98
N THR A 61 9.70 -7.28 1.88
CA THR A 61 9.81 -5.82 1.78
C THR A 61 9.08 -5.29 0.55
N ASN A 62 9.26 -5.93 -0.62
CA ASN A 62 8.57 -5.52 -1.84
C ASN A 62 7.04 -5.67 -1.72
N ALA A 63 6.56 -6.77 -1.12
CA ALA A 63 5.13 -6.98 -0.90
C ALA A 63 4.52 -5.95 0.08
N MET A 64 5.28 -5.53 1.10
CA MET A 64 4.85 -4.50 2.05
C MET A 64 4.82 -3.09 1.44
N GLU A 65 5.78 -2.76 0.58
CA GLU A 65 5.79 -1.50 -0.17
C GLU A 65 4.59 -1.42 -1.12
N ASP A 66 4.29 -2.52 -1.82
CA ASP A 66 3.09 -2.64 -2.67
C ASP A 66 1.81 -2.42 -1.84
N GLU A 67 1.66 -3.09 -0.69
CA GLU A 67 0.46 -2.95 0.16
C GLU A 67 0.26 -1.51 0.64
N ARG A 68 1.35 -0.81 1.02
CA ARG A 68 1.28 0.60 1.41
C ARG A 68 0.80 1.49 0.27
N VAL A 69 1.28 1.26 -0.95
CA VAL A 69 0.87 2.02 -2.14
C VAL A 69 -0.63 1.79 -2.44
N PHE A 70 -1.10 0.55 -2.35
CA PHE A 70 -2.53 0.24 -2.49
C PHE A 70 -3.37 0.92 -1.40
N ALA A 71 -2.94 0.88 -0.15
CA ALA A 71 -3.63 1.54 0.95
C ALA A 71 -3.76 3.05 0.69
N GLN A 72 -2.67 3.71 0.30
CA GLN A 72 -2.68 5.14 -0.05
C GLN A 72 -3.61 5.47 -1.22
N PHE A 73 -3.60 4.65 -2.28
CA PHE A 73 -4.53 4.80 -3.39
C PHE A 73 -5.99 4.74 -2.92
N PHE A 74 -6.35 3.70 -2.16
CA PHE A 74 -7.72 3.52 -1.70
C PHE A 74 -8.14 4.57 -0.67
N ASP A 75 -7.23 5.07 0.15
CA ASP A 75 -7.50 6.19 1.05
C ASP A 75 -7.77 7.47 0.25
N GLN A 76 -7.01 7.72 -0.83
CA GLN A 76 -7.25 8.85 -1.71
C GLN A 76 -8.63 8.76 -2.40
N VAL A 77 -9.00 7.58 -2.90
CA VAL A 77 -10.35 7.33 -3.44
C VAL A 77 -11.41 7.54 -2.37
N ARG A 78 -11.23 6.97 -1.18
CA ARG A 78 -12.17 7.14 -0.05
C ARG A 78 -12.39 8.62 0.24
N ILE A 79 -11.33 9.42 0.32
CA ILE A 79 -11.41 10.86 0.59
C ILE A 79 -12.21 11.59 -0.49
N ASP A 80 -12.00 11.27 -1.77
CA ASP A 80 -12.74 11.93 -2.85
C ASP A 80 -14.20 11.54 -2.89
N VAL A 81 -14.51 10.26 -2.70
CA VAL A 81 -15.87 9.73 -2.68
C VAL A 81 -16.66 10.22 -1.47
N ARG A 82 -16.03 10.25 -0.29
CA ARG A 82 -16.57 10.83 0.94
C ARG A 82 -16.95 12.29 0.77
N ASN A 83 -16.11 13.06 0.08
CA ASN A 83 -16.36 14.49 -0.17
C ASN A 83 -17.18 14.74 -1.44
N SER A 84 -17.80 13.72 -2.03
CA SER A 84 -18.61 13.87 -3.24
C SER A 84 -19.75 14.86 -3.01
N ALA A 85 -19.96 15.75 -3.98
CA ALA A 85 -21.11 16.64 -4.00
C ALA A 85 -22.40 15.85 -4.21
N SER A 86 -23.56 16.42 -3.88
CA SER A 86 -24.84 15.85 -4.31
C SER A 86 -25.05 15.99 -5.83
N ASP A 87 -25.96 15.21 -6.40
CA ASP A 87 -26.24 15.26 -7.84
C ASP A 87 -26.85 16.61 -8.26
N ASP A 88 -27.66 17.23 -7.39
CA ASP A 88 -28.26 18.54 -7.63
C ASP A 88 -27.24 19.69 -7.60
N GLU A 89 -26.25 19.64 -6.70
CA GLU A 89 -25.17 20.62 -6.67
C GLU A 89 -24.20 20.47 -7.85
N ALA A 90 -23.96 19.23 -8.27
CA ALA A 90 -23.12 18.94 -9.43
C ALA A 90 -23.83 19.26 -10.76
N GLY A 91 -25.17 19.19 -10.80
CA GLY A 91 -26.01 19.40 -11.98
C GLY A 91 -25.98 18.28 -13.00
N GLU A 92 -25.28 17.20 -12.67
CA GLU A 92 -25.00 15.97 -13.42
C GLU A 92 -24.65 14.89 -12.37
N PRO A 93 -24.58 13.59 -12.71
CA PRO A 93 -24.15 12.56 -11.77
C PRO A 93 -22.83 12.91 -11.07
N ALA A 94 -22.86 13.02 -9.74
CA ALA A 94 -21.69 13.42 -8.95
C ALA A 94 -20.60 12.34 -8.93
N VAL A 95 -20.98 11.07 -9.14
CA VAL A 95 -20.06 9.95 -9.37
C VAL A 95 -20.44 9.29 -10.68
N ALA A 96 -19.46 9.10 -11.56
CA ALA A 96 -19.66 8.46 -12.86
C ALA A 96 -18.52 7.50 -13.19
N VAL A 97 -18.85 6.39 -13.85
CA VAL A 97 -17.89 5.43 -14.38
C VAL A 97 -18.06 5.35 -15.88
N ASN A 98 -17.01 5.70 -16.63
CA ASN A 98 -17.00 5.71 -18.09
C ASN A 98 -15.78 4.92 -18.59
N GLY A 99 -15.98 3.65 -18.95
CA GLY A 99 -14.90 2.75 -19.35
C GLY A 99 -13.87 2.59 -18.23
N ASN A 100 -12.64 3.04 -18.47
CA ASN A 100 -11.52 3.01 -17.52
C ASN A 100 -11.36 4.31 -16.72
N THR A 101 -12.33 5.22 -16.78
CA THR A 101 -12.31 6.49 -16.05
C THR A 101 -13.37 6.49 -14.95
N LEU A 102 -12.92 6.67 -13.70
CA LEU A 102 -13.79 7.03 -12.59
C LEU A 102 -13.76 8.55 -12.43
N GLN A 103 -14.92 9.19 -12.47
CA GLN A 103 -15.10 10.63 -12.33
C GLN A 103 -15.92 10.94 -11.07
N ILE A 104 -15.45 11.92 -10.30
CA ILE A 104 -16.10 12.34 -9.05
C ILE A 104 -16.12 13.87 -9.00
N VAL A 105 -17.31 14.45 -8.84
CA VAL A 105 -17.49 15.84 -8.42
C VAL A 105 -17.47 15.87 -6.90
N ARG A 106 -16.55 16.64 -6.33
CA ARG A 106 -16.37 16.73 -4.87
C ARG A 106 -16.19 18.15 -4.40
N TYR A 107 -16.48 18.36 -3.11
CA TYR A 107 -16.13 19.60 -2.44
C TYR A 107 -14.62 19.70 -2.20
N MET A 108 -14.09 20.88 -2.44
CA MET A 108 -12.81 21.37 -1.93
C MET A 108 -13.10 22.38 -0.83
N ARG A 109 -12.70 22.04 0.41
CA ARG A 109 -12.89 22.88 1.58
C ARG A 109 -11.55 23.46 1.99
N ASN A 110 -11.44 24.77 1.92
CA ASN A 110 -10.29 25.50 2.44
C ASN A 110 -10.73 26.23 3.71
N PRO A 111 -9.95 26.16 4.82
CA PRO A 111 -10.27 26.89 6.04
C PRO A 111 -10.50 28.38 5.77
N GLY A 112 -11.61 28.92 6.27
CA GLY A 112 -11.95 30.34 6.12
C GLY A 112 -12.49 30.75 4.75
N ALA A 113 -12.72 29.81 3.81
CA ALA A 113 -13.30 30.09 2.51
C ALA A 113 -14.57 29.26 2.27
N ALA A 114 -15.46 29.79 1.41
CA ALA A 114 -16.62 29.03 0.95
C ALA A 114 -16.18 27.74 0.21
N PRO A 115 -16.84 26.59 0.43
CA PRO A 115 -16.56 25.37 -0.32
C PRO A 115 -16.67 25.60 -1.82
N ARG A 116 -15.73 25.03 -2.58
CA ARG A 116 -15.76 25.01 -4.05
C ARG A 116 -15.95 23.59 -4.55
N LEU A 117 -16.42 23.43 -5.78
CA LEU A 117 -16.46 22.12 -6.42
C LEU A 117 -15.19 21.90 -7.23
N VAL A 118 -14.77 20.65 -7.32
CA VAL A 118 -13.65 20.19 -8.16
C VAL A 118 -14.08 18.89 -8.83
N VAL A 119 -13.71 18.74 -10.09
CA VAL A 119 -13.85 17.47 -10.81
C VAL A 119 -12.55 16.68 -10.63
N VAL A 120 -12.67 15.46 -10.14
CA VAL A 120 -11.57 14.50 -10.00
C VAL A 120 -11.78 13.36 -10.98
N ARG A 121 -10.69 12.91 -11.62
CA ARG A 121 -10.70 11.75 -12.51
C ARG A 121 -9.56 10.81 -12.20
N TYR A 122 -9.86 9.52 -12.14
CA TYR A 122 -8.88 8.45 -12.06
C TYR A 122 -8.80 7.75 -13.40
N ARG A 123 -7.59 7.69 -13.97
CA ARG A 123 -7.35 7.10 -15.30
C ARG A 123 -6.11 6.23 -15.30
N ILE A 124 -6.06 5.26 -16.20
CA ILE A 124 -4.83 4.52 -16.49
C ILE A 124 -4.10 5.20 -17.65
N ILE A 125 -2.85 5.57 -17.42
CA ILE A 125 -1.93 6.14 -18.40
C ILE A 125 -0.60 5.41 -18.26
N GLU A 126 -0.13 4.79 -19.34
CA GLU A 126 1.15 4.05 -19.36
C GLU A 126 1.29 3.03 -18.20
N GLY A 127 0.21 2.30 -17.90
CA GLY A 127 0.21 1.31 -16.81
C GLY A 127 0.27 1.91 -15.40
N ARG A 128 -0.05 3.20 -15.25
CA ARG A 128 -0.13 3.90 -13.96
C ARG A 128 -1.53 4.46 -13.77
N ILE A 129 -2.08 4.37 -12.56
CA ILE A 129 -3.28 5.12 -12.20
C ILE A 129 -2.85 6.54 -11.83
N VAL A 130 -3.40 7.51 -12.56
CA VAL A 130 -3.18 8.94 -12.33
C VAL A 130 -4.49 9.56 -11.87
N ARG A 131 -4.41 10.35 -10.80
CA ARG A 131 -5.49 11.19 -10.32
C ARG A 131 -5.33 12.59 -10.88
N TYR A 132 -6.31 13.01 -11.67
CA TYR A 132 -6.45 14.38 -12.14
C TYR A 132 -7.45 15.14 -11.26
N ALA A 133 -7.19 16.41 -11.00
CA ALA A 133 -8.12 17.31 -10.33
C ALA A 133 -8.14 18.67 -11.04
N SER A 134 -9.35 19.14 -11.38
CA SER A 134 -9.53 20.46 -11.96
C SER A 134 -9.14 21.57 -10.97
N PRO A 135 -8.93 22.80 -11.44
CA PRO A 135 -8.99 23.98 -10.58
C PRO A 135 -10.34 24.07 -9.83
N PRO A 136 -10.43 24.83 -8.73
CA PRO A 136 -11.69 25.10 -8.05
C PRO A 136 -12.69 25.78 -8.98
N LEU A 137 -13.90 25.22 -9.05
CA LEU A 137 -14.98 25.65 -9.93
C LEU A 137 -15.96 26.52 -9.15
N ALA A 138 -16.32 27.67 -9.71
CA ALA A 138 -17.10 28.69 -9.04
C ALA A 138 -18.62 28.51 -9.19
N ASN A 139 -19.06 27.84 -10.26
CA ASN A 139 -20.48 27.65 -10.59
C ASN A 139 -20.72 26.35 -11.37
N ILE A 140 -21.99 25.96 -11.50
CA ILE A 140 -22.43 24.73 -12.15
C ILE A 140 -22.10 24.68 -13.66
N GLY A 141 -22.04 25.85 -14.32
CA GLY A 141 -21.67 25.94 -15.74
C GLY A 141 -20.21 25.54 -15.97
N GLU A 142 -19.32 25.91 -15.05
CA GLU A 142 -17.93 25.47 -15.06
C GLU A 142 -17.79 23.98 -14.75
N VAL A 143 -18.60 23.45 -13.82
CA VAL A 143 -18.69 22.00 -13.55
C VAL A 143 -19.08 21.23 -14.81
N ARG A 144 -20.18 21.61 -15.47
CA ARG A 144 -20.62 20.96 -16.72
C ARG A 144 -19.56 21.00 -17.81
N ARG A 145 -18.86 22.15 -17.96
CA ARG A 145 -17.76 22.28 -18.92
C ARG A 145 -16.59 21.35 -18.59
N ALA A 146 -16.19 21.29 -17.32
CA ALA A 146 -15.13 20.40 -16.86
C ALA A 146 -15.49 18.92 -17.04
N LEU A 147 -16.74 18.53 -16.77
CA LEU A 147 -17.23 17.16 -16.95
C LEU A 147 -17.27 16.73 -18.43
N GLY A 148 -17.65 17.63 -19.34
CA GLY A 148 -17.71 17.34 -20.78
C GLY A 148 -16.38 17.43 -21.54
N GLY A 149 -15.36 18.10 -20.97
CA GLY A 149 -14.05 18.28 -21.59
C GLY A 149 -13.01 17.24 -21.15
N SER A 150 -11.85 17.22 -21.83
CA SER A 150 -10.67 16.50 -21.34
C SER A 150 -9.93 17.31 -20.28
N GLU A 151 -9.06 16.64 -19.53
CA GLU A 151 -8.08 17.29 -18.68
C GLU A 151 -7.17 18.19 -19.55
N ASN A 152 -6.85 19.39 -19.07
CA ASN A 152 -5.93 20.32 -19.73
C ASN A 152 -4.72 20.62 -18.81
N GLY A 153 -3.81 21.49 -19.25
CA GLY A 153 -2.60 21.84 -18.50
C GLY A 153 -2.84 22.47 -17.12
N ASP A 154 -4.05 22.96 -16.84
CA ASP A 154 -4.39 23.58 -15.56
C ASP A 154 -4.85 22.55 -14.50
N TRP A 155 -5.04 21.29 -14.90
CA TRP A 155 -5.42 20.23 -13.96
C TRP A 155 -4.19 19.74 -13.22
N ASN A 156 -4.30 19.60 -11.90
CA ASN A 156 -3.30 18.91 -11.12
C ASN A 156 -3.34 17.41 -11.45
N SER A 157 -2.19 16.79 -11.64
CA SER A 157 -2.06 15.36 -11.89
C SER A 157 -1.10 14.71 -10.89
N VAL A 158 -1.55 13.63 -10.27
CA VAL A 158 -0.78 12.87 -9.27
C VAL A 158 -0.77 11.39 -9.66
N PRO A 159 0.38 10.82 -10.05
CA PRO A 159 0.49 9.37 -10.22
C PRO A 159 0.40 8.69 -8.86
N LEU A 160 -0.54 7.75 -8.71
CA LEU A 160 -0.82 7.10 -7.43
C LEU A 160 -0.20 5.71 -7.33
N ILE A 161 -0.30 4.91 -8.39
CA ILE A 161 0.19 3.53 -8.42
C ILE A 161 0.63 3.15 -9.84
N GLY A 162 1.74 2.42 -9.96
CA GLY A 162 2.24 1.87 -11.22
C GLY A 162 2.05 0.37 -11.33
N GLY A 163 2.38 -0.19 -12.51
CA GLY A 163 2.26 -1.63 -12.76
C GLY A 163 0.82 -2.14 -12.85
N VAL A 164 -0.14 -1.24 -13.05
CA VAL A 164 -1.57 -1.55 -13.11
C VAL A 164 -1.96 -1.91 -14.54
N GLY A 165 -2.53 -3.10 -14.71
CA GLY A 165 -3.07 -3.58 -15.98
C GLY A 165 -4.56 -3.24 -16.17
N ALA A 166 -5.33 -3.13 -15.08
CA ALA A 166 -6.75 -2.81 -15.13
C ALA A 166 -7.23 -2.08 -13.88
N ILE A 167 -8.12 -1.11 -14.09
CA ILE A 167 -8.97 -0.49 -13.07
C ILE A 167 -10.41 -0.71 -13.51
N SER A 168 -11.23 -1.22 -12.62
CA SER A 168 -12.66 -1.36 -12.83
C SER A 168 -13.40 -0.73 -11.65
N ALA A 169 -14.52 -0.09 -11.95
CA ALA A 169 -15.38 0.50 -10.95
C ALA A 169 -16.83 0.18 -11.28
N ARG A 170 -17.66 0.04 -10.24
CA ARG A 170 -19.10 -0.04 -10.37
C ARG A 170 -19.76 0.74 -9.23
N MET A 171 -20.95 1.25 -9.50
CA MET A 171 -21.70 2.13 -8.62
C MET A 171 -22.88 1.35 -8.05
N TYR A 172 -23.21 1.59 -6.79
CA TYR A 172 -24.45 1.10 -6.20
C TYR A 172 -25.51 2.18 -6.31
N VAL A 173 -26.55 1.88 -7.09
CA VAL A 173 -27.71 2.74 -7.29
C VAL A 173 -28.87 2.16 -6.46
N PRO A 174 -29.51 2.93 -5.57
CA PRO A 174 -30.66 2.46 -4.81
C PRO A 174 -31.74 1.87 -5.72
N LYS A 175 -32.40 0.79 -5.29
CA LYS A 175 -33.43 0.03 -6.05
C LYS A 175 -32.94 -0.71 -7.31
N VAL A 176 -31.75 -0.41 -7.83
CA VAL A 176 -31.14 -1.13 -8.97
C VAL A 176 -30.06 -2.12 -8.51
N GLY A 177 -29.21 -1.71 -7.55
CA GLY A 177 -28.05 -2.46 -7.09
C GLY A 177 -26.75 -2.03 -7.77
N TRP A 178 -25.79 -2.95 -7.84
CA TRP A 178 -24.48 -2.71 -8.46
C TRP A 178 -24.58 -2.64 -9.99
N THR A 179 -24.20 -1.50 -10.57
CA THR A 179 -24.25 -1.26 -12.02
C THR A 179 -23.03 -0.47 -12.51
N THR A 180 -22.71 -0.61 -13.78
CA THR A 180 -21.76 0.24 -14.50
C THR A 180 -22.46 1.15 -15.52
N GLN A 181 -23.79 1.05 -15.60
CA GLN A 181 -24.58 1.72 -16.63
C GLN A 181 -25.01 3.11 -16.13
N MET A 182 -24.51 4.17 -16.76
CA MET A 182 -24.88 5.55 -16.40
C MET A 182 -26.38 5.84 -16.59
N LYS A 183 -27.08 5.08 -17.44
CA LYS A 183 -28.54 5.21 -17.60
C LYS A 183 -29.31 4.91 -16.31
N ASP A 184 -28.80 3.99 -15.49
CA ASP A 184 -29.46 3.60 -14.22
C ASP A 184 -29.27 4.71 -13.19
N VAL A 185 -28.08 5.33 -13.17
CA VAL A 185 -27.78 6.51 -12.36
C VAL A 185 -28.69 7.68 -12.77
N GLN A 186 -28.78 7.95 -14.08
CA GLN A 186 -29.63 9.04 -14.61
C GLN A 186 -31.12 8.82 -14.31
N ALA A 187 -31.59 7.57 -14.38
CA ALA A 187 -32.96 7.23 -14.01
C ALA A 187 -33.23 7.50 -12.52
N ALA A 188 -32.28 7.16 -11.64
CA ALA A 188 -32.38 7.46 -10.21
C ALA A 188 -32.38 8.96 -9.91
N ILE A 189 -31.55 9.77 -10.59
CA ILE A 189 -31.58 11.24 -10.48
C ILE A 189 -32.97 11.76 -10.89
N THR A 190 -33.46 11.31 -12.04
CA THR A 190 -34.77 11.74 -12.57
C THR A 190 -35.91 11.37 -11.61
N GLU A 191 -35.84 10.20 -10.97
CA GLU A 191 -36.79 9.79 -9.94
C GLU A 191 -36.73 10.71 -8.71
N ASN A 192 -35.52 11.01 -8.21
CA ASN A 192 -35.31 11.88 -7.07
C ASN A 192 -35.84 13.30 -7.33
N ASP A 193 -35.58 13.85 -8.52
CA ASP A 193 -36.08 15.16 -8.94
C ASP A 193 -37.61 15.19 -9.06
N ASN A 194 -38.23 14.12 -9.57
CA ASN A 194 -39.68 14.04 -9.66
C ASN A 194 -40.34 13.96 -8.27
N ASN A 195 -39.68 13.33 -7.30
CA ASN A 195 -40.17 13.25 -5.92
C ASN A 195 -40.20 14.62 -5.21
N LEU A 196 -39.43 15.61 -5.68
CA LEU A 196 -39.54 17.00 -5.18
C LEU A 196 -40.86 17.68 -5.56
N LYS A 197 -41.52 17.23 -6.63
CA LYS A 197 -42.78 17.81 -7.10
C LYS A 197 -43.96 17.45 -6.17
N VAL A 198 -43.77 16.45 -5.31
CA VAL A 198 -44.73 16.05 -4.29
C VAL A 198 -44.44 16.87 -3.02
N PRO A 199 -45.44 17.51 -2.38
CA PRO A 199 -45.23 18.24 -1.14
C PRO A 199 -44.58 17.34 -0.06
N GLN A 200 -43.31 17.58 0.25
CA GLN A 200 -42.60 16.85 1.29
C GLN A 200 -42.70 17.60 2.62
N LEU A 201 -42.97 16.85 3.70
CA LEU A 201 -42.94 17.39 5.06
C LEU A 201 -41.48 17.43 5.54
N GLY A 202 -40.84 18.60 5.39
CA GLY A 202 -39.50 18.87 5.92
C GLY A 202 -38.45 19.20 4.85
N ASN A 203 -37.28 19.68 5.30
CA ASN A 203 -36.16 20.10 4.46
C ASN A 203 -35.07 19.01 4.39
N ALA A 204 -35.44 17.75 4.18
CA ALA A 204 -34.47 16.67 4.04
C ALA A 204 -33.63 16.89 2.75
N PRO A 205 -32.30 16.65 2.78
CA PRO A 205 -31.48 16.70 1.58
C PRO A 205 -32.00 15.71 0.53
N LEU A 206 -31.83 16.06 -0.74
CA LEU A 206 -32.12 15.15 -1.84
C LEU A 206 -31.32 13.85 -1.69
N PRO A 207 -31.96 12.68 -1.87
CA PRO A 207 -31.24 11.42 -1.88
C PRO A 207 -30.25 11.39 -3.07
N ARG A 208 -29.10 10.77 -2.84
CA ARG A 208 -28.08 10.56 -3.88
C ARG A 208 -28.49 9.43 -4.81
N SER A 209 -28.21 9.58 -6.10
CA SER A 209 -28.41 8.52 -7.09
C SER A 209 -27.40 7.37 -6.94
N VAL A 210 -26.19 7.68 -6.47
CA VAL A 210 -25.15 6.70 -6.14
C VAL A 210 -24.83 6.79 -4.65
N THR A 211 -24.97 5.66 -3.93
CA THR A 211 -24.66 5.59 -2.49
C THR A 211 -23.43 4.74 -2.17
N GLY A 212 -22.98 3.93 -3.13
CA GLY A 212 -21.79 3.09 -2.98
C GLY A 212 -20.92 3.11 -4.23
N LEU A 213 -19.61 2.98 -4.05
CA LEU A 213 -18.63 2.79 -5.11
C LEU A 213 -17.77 1.59 -4.79
N GLU A 214 -17.72 0.61 -5.69
CA GLU A 214 -16.73 -0.46 -5.64
C GLU A 214 -15.62 -0.16 -6.66
N VAL A 215 -14.37 -0.22 -6.22
CA VAL A 215 -13.18 -0.07 -7.07
C VAL A 215 -12.33 -1.32 -6.94
N SER A 216 -11.93 -1.87 -8.08
CA SER A 216 -11.08 -3.06 -8.17
C SER A 216 -9.88 -2.78 -9.07
N ILE A 217 -8.68 -3.08 -8.55
CA ILE A 217 -7.40 -2.89 -9.26
C ILE A 217 -6.75 -4.25 -9.51
N GLY A 218 -6.41 -4.51 -10.77
CA GLY A 218 -5.51 -5.60 -11.17
C GLY A 218 -4.15 -5.05 -11.57
N ALA A 219 -3.09 -5.55 -10.94
CA ALA A 219 -1.70 -5.18 -11.22
C ALA A 219 -0.87 -6.45 -11.48
N ASN A 220 0.24 -6.30 -12.21
CA ASN A 220 1.11 -7.44 -12.55
C ASN A 220 1.76 -8.07 -11.33
N SER A 221 1.94 -7.32 -10.24
CA SER A 221 2.47 -7.82 -8.97
C SER A 221 1.42 -8.56 -8.13
N LEU A 222 0.13 -8.46 -8.49
CA LEU A 222 -0.97 -9.05 -7.73
C LEU A 222 -1.40 -10.40 -8.30
N ALA A 223 -1.47 -11.42 -7.45
CA ALA A 223 -2.06 -12.71 -7.82
C ALA A 223 -3.58 -12.65 -8.03
N ARG A 224 -4.27 -11.69 -7.37
CA ARG A 224 -5.71 -11.43 -7.50
C ARG A 224 -5.98 -9.93 -7.43
N PRO A 225 -7.01 -9.41 -8.13
CA PRO A 225 -7.38 -8.02 -8.01
C PRO A 225 -7.71 -7.64 -6.55
N VAL A 226 -7.34 -6.43 -6.15
CA VAL A 226 -7.71 -5.87 -4.84
C VAL A 226 -8.96 -5.03 -5.02
N THR A 227 -10.02 -5.38 -4.29
CA THR A 227 -11.31 -4.69 -4.35
C THR A 227 -11.61 -3.98 -3.02
N ARG A 228 -12.16 -2.77 -3.11
CA ARG A 228 -12.66 -2.00 -1.97
C ARG A 228 -14.01 -1.36 -2.31
N VAL A 229 -14.88 -1.29 -1.32
CA VAL A 229 -16.19 -0.64 -1.39
C VAL A 229 -16.17 0.60 -0.49
N PHE A 230 -16.74 1.69 -0.99
CA PHE A 230 -16.82 2.99 -0.33
C PHE A 230 -18.27 3.48 -0.32
N LEU A 231 -18.65 4.16 0.76
CA LEU A 231 -19.91 4.92 0.81
C LEU A 231 -19.68 6.30 0.22
N VAL A 232 -20.66 6.79 -0.55
CA VAL A 232 -20.57 8.06 -1.28
C VAL A 232 -21.20 9.18 -0.46
N GLY A 233 -20.41 10.22 -0.16
CA GLY A 233 -20.91 11.43 0.48
C GLY A 233 -21.09 11.40 2.01
N GLU A 234 -20.47 10.43 2.71
CA GLU A 234 -20.48 10.28 4.19
C GLU A 234 -19.13 10.60 4.85
#